data_AF-A0A7S2G4H8-F1
#
_entry.id   AF-A0A7S2G4H8-F1
#
_cell.length_a   1.000
_cell.length_b   1.000
_cell.length_c   1.000
_cell.angle_alpha   90.00
_cell.angle_beta   90.00
_cell.angle_gamma   90.00
#
_symmetry.space_group_name_H-M   'P 1'
#
loop_
_entity.id
_entity.type
_entity.pdbx_description
1 polymer ?
#
loop_
_entity_poly.entity_id
_entity_poly.type
_entity_poly.pdbx_seq_one_letter_code
_entity_poly.pdbx_strand_id
1 'polypeptide(L)'
;MAPIGAPLQHWVKFPGFETVPSGLKAVITPPGTFGFAALVLISGILELFVWTQRDERPVGDFGDPAKIGYLVPSESGEVDSPDFRNRELNNGRFAMFAAIGIIVAELATGKDAVQQLG
;
A
#
# COMPACT_ATOMS: atom_id res chain seq x y z
N MET A 1 2.64 0.37 -1.53
CA MET A 1 1.57 -0.61 -1.27
C MET A 1 0.30 -0.38 -2.11
N ALA A 2 -0.18 0.85 -2.26
CA ALA A 2 -1.40 1.18 -3.04
C ALA A 2 -1.55 0.54 -4.44
N PRO A 3 -0.54 0.54 -5.33
CA PRO A 3 -0.71 0.01 -6.70
C PRO A 3 -0.85 -1.51 -6.76
N ILE A 4 -0.51 -2.23 -5.69
CA ILE A 4 -0.72 -3.68 -5.59
C ILE A 4 -2.15 -3.96 -5.08
N GLY A 5 -2.65 -3.16 -4.13
CA GLY A 5 -4.00 -3.32 -3.59
C GLY A 5 -5.11 -3.03 -4.61
N ALA A 6 -4.90 -2.06 -5.50
CA ALA A 6 -5.92 -1.63 -6.45
C ALA A 6 -6.31 -2.67 -7.53
N PRO A 7 -5.41 -3.55 -8.00
CA PRO A 7 -5.80 -4.72 -8.78
C PRO A 7 -6.39 -5.84 -7.91
N LEU A 8 -5.82 -6.08 -6.72
CA LEU A 8 -6.20 -7.20 -5.86
C LEU A 8 -7.67 -7.17 -5.40
N GLN A 9 -8.22 -5.98 -5.16
CA GLN A 9 -9.63 -5.78 -4.80
C GLN A 9 -10.64 -6.29 -5.85
N HIS A 10 -10.20 -6.57 -7.08
CA HIS A 10 -11.05 -7.19 -8.09
C HIS A 10 -11.31 -8.67 -7.76
N TRP A 11 -10.28 -9.39 -7.31
CA TRP A 11 -10.35 -10.84 -7.05
C TRP A 11 -10.67 -11.20 -5.60
N VAL A 12 -10.22 -10.40 -4.63
CA VAL A 12 -10.38 -10.70 -3.21
C VAL A 12 -11.30 -9.66 -2.57
N LYS A 13 -12.47 -10.11 -2.11
CA LYS A 13 -13.38 -9.33 -1.28
C LYS A 13 -13.51 -9.99 0.09
N PHE A 14 -13.52 -9.17 1.15
CA PHE A 14 -13.73 -9.66 2.50
C PHE A 14 -15.20 -10.02 2.75
N PRO A 15 -15.49 -11.05 3.57
CA PRO A 15 -16.85 -11.41 3.93
C PRO A 15 -17.53 -10.20 4.60
N GLY A 16 -18.68 -9.77 4.06
CA GLY A 16 -19.38 -8.55 4.48
C GLY A 16 -19.10 -7.29 3.63
N PHE A 17 -18.17 -7.34 2.69
CA PHE A 17 -17.86 -6.25 1.73
C PHE A 17 -18.16 -6.65 0.27
N GLU A 18 -18.88 -7.74 0.05
CA GLU A 18 -19.14 -8.30 -1.29
C GLU A 18 -19.93 -7.36 -2.21
N THR A 19 -20.82 -6.54 -1.62
CA THR A 19 -21.65 -5.55 -2.31
C THR A 19 -20.91 -4.26 -2.66
N VAL A 20 -19.68 -4.08 -2.16
CA VAL A 20 -18.90 -2.86 -2.42
C VAL A 20 -18.25 -2.95 -3.81
N PRO A 21 -18.38 -1.90 -4.64
CA PRO A 21 -17.72 -1.84 -5.94
C PRO A 21 -16.20 -1.71 -5.77
N SER A 22 -15.43 -2.42 -6.59
CA SER A 22 -13.97 -2.32 -6.62
C SER A 22 -13.54 -0.98 -7.24
N GLY A 23 -12.45 -0.40 -6.75
CA GLY A 23 -11.93 0.90 -7.21
C GLY A 23 -12.24 2.06 -6.26
N LEU A 24 -12.07 3.29 -6.74
CA LEU A 24 -12.30 4.52 -5.95
C LEU A 24 -13.70 4.61 -5.33
N LYS A 25 -14.71 3.99 -5.98
CA LYS A 25 -16.09 3.97 -5.47
C LYS A 25 -16.24 3.19 -4.16
N ALA A 26 -15.28 2.34 -3.81
CA ALA A 26 -15.28 1.61 -2.54
C ALA A 26 -15.23 2.55 -1.33
N VAL A 27 -14.58 3.72 -1.45
CA VAL A 27 -14.40 4.67 -0.36
C VAL A 27 -15.73 5.33 0.05
N ILE A 28 -16.59 5.61 -0.94
CA ILE A 28 -17.83 6.39 -0.77
C ILE A 28 -19.09 5.53 -0.69
N THR A 29 -19.00 4.23 -0.92
CA THR A 29 -20.16 3.32 -0.90
C THR A 29 -20.30 2.65 0.47
N PRO A 30 -21.44 2.77 1.19
CA PRO A 30 -21.68 2.00 2.40
C PRO A 30 -21.84 0.50 2.06
N PRO A 31 -21.23 -0.44 2.80
CA PRO A 31 -20.51 -0.33 4.09
C PRO A 31 -19.01 0.05 4.02
N GLY A 32 -18.44 0.21 2.82
CA GLY A 32 -17.03 0.53 2.58
C GLY A 32 -16.55 1.81 3.28
N THR A 33 -17.41 2.81 3.42
CA THR A 33 -17.09 4.07 4.12
C THR A 33 -16.72 3.86 5.59
N PHE A 34 -17.38 2.94 6.29
CA PHE A 34 -17.03 2.60 7.68
C PHE A 34 -15.69 1.87 7.76
N GLY A 35 -15.41 0.99 6.80
CA GLY A 35 -14.11 0.32 6.66
C GLY A 35 -12.98 1.32 6.40
N PHE A 36 -13.19 2.28 5.51
CA PHE A 36 -12.22 3.34 5.23
C PHE A 36 -11.95 4.21 6.48
N ALA A 37 -13.00 4.64 7.19
CA ALA A 37 -12.84 5.40 8.42
C ALA A 37 -12.06 4.63 9.49
N ALA A 38 -12.35 3.34 9.65
CA ALA A 38 -11.60 2.47 10.57
C ALA A 38 -10.12 2.33 10.15
N LEU A 39 -9.84 2.16 8.85
CA LEU A 39 -8.47 2.07 8.33
C LEU A 39 -7.69 3.37 8.56
N VAL A 40 -8.29 4.54 8.32
CA VAL A 40 -7.66 5.84 8.60
C VAL A 40 -7.35 5.98 10.09
N LEU A 41 -8.28 5.60 10.96
CA LEU A 41 -8.09 5.69 12.41
C LEU A 41 -6.99 4.72 12.90
N ILE A 42 -6.99 3.48 12.43
CA ILE A 42 -5.95 2.49 12.76
C ILE A 42 -4.60 2.94 12.23
N SER A 43 -4.53 3.41 10.98
CA SER A 43 -3.30 3.93 10.38
C SER A 43 -2.75 5.11 11.17
N GLY A 44 -3.61 6.05 11.59
CA GLY A 44 -3.21 7.18 12.42
C GLY A 44 -2.65 6.75 13.78
N ILE A 45 -3.28 5.76 14.43
CA ILE A 45 -2.76 5.22 15.70
C ILE A 45 -1.40 4.54 15.47
N LEU A 46 -1.27 3.71 14.44
CA LEU A 46 -0.02 3.00 14.17
C LEU A 46 1.13 3.95 13.85
N GLU A 47 0.88 5.02 13.08
CA GLU A 47 1.90 6.02 12.74
C GLU A 47 2.31 6.85 13.96
N LEU A 48 1.37 7.20 14.84
CA LEU A 48 1.66 8.01 16.03
C LEU A 48 2.36 7.22 17.15
N PHE A 49 2.08 5.92 17.31
CA PHE A 49 2.55 5.14 18.46
C PHE A 49 3.57 4.04 18.14
N VAL A 50 3.47 3.39 16.96
CA VAL A 50 4.28 2.21 16.62
C VAL A 50 5.40 2.57 15.64
N TRP A 51 5.10 3.36 14.61
CA TRP A 51 6.05 3.79 13.58
C TRP A 51 6.48 5.25 13.74
N THR A 52 6.76 5.67 14.97
CA THR A 52 7.29 7.01 15.24
C THR A 52 8.76 7.10 14.85
N GLN A 53 9.14 8.12 14.09
CA GLN A 53 10.54 8.41 13.80
C GLN A 53 11.28 8.74 15.10
N ARG A 54 12.47 8.16 15.28
CA ARG A 54 13.39 8.50 16.37
C ARG A 54 14.59 9.23 15.78
N ASP A 55 15.02 10.32 16.41
CA ASP A 55 16.13 11.17 15.93
C ASP A 55 17.47 10.41 15.84
N GLU A 56 17.58 9.30 16.56
CA GLU A 56 18.77 8.45 16.61
C GLU A 56 18.93 7.55 15.38
N ARG A 57 17.90 7.42 14.53
CA ARG A 57 17.90 6.52 13.36
C ARG A 57 17.91 7.28 12.04
N PRO A 58 18.50 6.71 10.98
CA PRO A 58 18.43 7.31 9.65
C PRO A 58 16.96 7.46 9.21
N VAL A 59 16.71 8.48 8.39
CA VAL A 59 15.37 8.76 7.88
C VAL A 59 14.83 7.56 7.11
N GLY A 60 13.61 7.11 7.47
CA GLY A 60 12.97 5.93 6.87
C GLY A 60 13.26 4.60 7.59
N ASP A 61 14.11 4.59 8.62
CA ASP A 61 14.30 3.42 9.49
C ASP A 61 13.42 3.52 10.74
N PHE A 62 12.26 2.86 10.68
CA PHE A 62 11.33 2.75 11.79
C PHE A 62 11.58 1.51 12.67
N GLY A 63 12.66 0.77 12.43
CA GLY A 63 12.92 -0.55 12.99
C GLY A 63 12.15 -1.64 12.25
N ASP A 64 12.71 -2.85 12.23
CA ASP A 64 12.10 -4.03 11.63
C ASP A 64 11.41 -4.89 12.71
N PRO A 65 10.12 -4.65 13.02
CA PRO A 65 9.40 -5.40 14.06
C PRO A 65 9.18 -6.87 13.67
N ALA A 66 9.26 -7.21 12.38
CA ALA A 66 9.00 -8.55 11.85
C ALA A 66 10.27 -9.31 11.46
N LYS A 67 11.46 -8.68 11.59
CA LYS A 67 12.76 -9.25 11.17
C LYS A 67 12.74 -9.76 9.72
N ILE A 68 11.90 -9.16 8.86
CA ILE A 68 11.75 -9.58 7.45
C ILE A 68 13.06 -9.37 6.70
N GLY A 69 13.89 -8.44 7.16
CA GLY A 69 15.23 -8.23 6.62
C GLY A 69 16.08 -9.52 6.56
N TYR A 70 15.98 -10.41 7.55
CA TYR A 70 16.73 -11.68 7.55
C TYR A 70 16.23 -12.71 6.51
N LEU A 71 15.03 -12.51 5.96
CA LEU A 71 14.42 -13.38 4.94
C LEU A 71 14.71 -12.91 3.51
N VAL A 72 15.23 -11.69 3.35
CA VAL A 72 15.68 -11.18 2.04
C VAL A 72 17.08 -11.72 1.79
N PRO A 73 17.34 -12.44 0.68
CA PRO A 73 18.66 -12.97 0.38
C PRO A 73 19.58 -11.81 -0.01
N SER A 74 20.18 -11.19 1.00
CA SER A 74 21.35 -10.33 0.87
C SER A 74 22.57 -11.22 1.05
N GLU A 75 23.49 -11.23 0.08
CA GLU A 75 24.73 -12.02 0.09
C GLU A 75 25.61 -11.73 1.34
N SER A 76 25.32 -10.64 2.06
CA SER A 76 25.95 -10.21 3.31
C SER A 76 25.03 -10.25 4.55
N GLY A 77 23.76 -10.66 4.43
CA GLY A 77 22.78 -10.61 5.53
C GLY A 77 22.42 -9.19 6.00
N GLU A 78 22.89 -8.17 5.29
CA GLU A 78 22.73 -6.76 5.65
C GLU A 78 21.65 -6.14 4.75
N VAL A 79 20.52 -5.80 5.37
CA VAL A 79 19.29 -5.28 4.73
C VAL A 79 19.41 -3.78 4.47
N ASP A 80 20.35 -3.13 5.16
CA ASP A 80 20.67 -1.72 5.03
C ASP A 80 21.82 -1.47 4.02
N SER A 81 21.96 -2.35 3.02
CA SER A 81 22.91 -2.08 1.95
C SER A 81 22.37 -0.94 1.07
N PRO A 82 23.25 -0.03 0.60
CA PRO A 82 22.84 1.10 -0.22
C PRO A 82 22.14 0.67 -1.52
N ASP A 83 22.43 -0.54 -2.01
CA ASP A 83 21.79 -1.12 -3.19
C ASP A 83 20.34 -1.49 -2.94
N PHE A 84 20.00 -2.07 -1.78
CA PHE A 84 18.61 -2.38 -1.43
C PHE A 84 17.78 -1.10 -1.28
N ARG A 85 18.32 -0.08 -0.63
CA ARG A 85 17.64 1.22 -0.49
C ARG A 85 17.39 1.89 -1.83
N ASN A 86 18.35 1.83 -2.75
CA ASN A 86 18.16 2.36 -4.11
C ASN A 86 17.10 1.59 -4.90
N ARG A 87 17.02 0.27 -4.75
CA ARG A 87 15.98 -0.57 -5.37
C ARG A 87 14.59 -0.22 -4.83
N GLU A 88 14.47 -0.08 -3.52
CA GLU A 88 13.21 0.33 -2.87
C GLU A 88 12.76 1.71 -3.37
N LEU A 89 13.65 2.70 -3.43
CA LEU A 89 13.34 4.03 -3.93
C LEU A 89 12.90 4.02 -5.40
N ASN A 90 13.57 3.26 -6.26
CA ASN A 90 13.22 3.18 -7.67
C ASN A 90 11.85 2.49 -7.88
N ASN A 91 11.59 1.42 -7.14
CA ASN A 91 10.27 0.77 -7.13
C ASN A 91 9.19 1.68 -6.56
N GLY A 92 9.50 2.47 -5.52
CA GLY A 92 8.61 3.47 -4.95
C GLY A 92 8.22 4.55 -5.97
N ARG A 93 9.18 5.07 -6.75
CA ARG A 93 8.91 6.04 -7.82
C ARG A 93 7.99 5.46 -8.88
N PHE A 94 8.28 4.23 -9.35
CA PHE A 94 7.41 3.55 -10.30
C PHE A 94 6.00 3.32 -9.73
N ALA A 95 5.92 2.89 -8.47
CA ALA A 95 4.66 2.65 -7.76
C ALA A 95 3.80 3.92 -7.63
N MET A 96 4.41 5.09 -7.43
CA MET A 96 3.68 6.37 -7.40
C MET A 96 3.04 6.68 -8.76
N PHE A 97 3.78 6.51 -9.86
CA PHE A 97 3.25 6.71 -11.20
C PHE A 97 2.15 5.69 -11.54
N ALA A 98 2.35 4.42 -11.17
CA ALA A 98 1.34 3.37 -11.37
C ALA A 98 0.04 3.69 -10.60
N ALA A 99 0.15 4.12 -9.34
CA ALA A 99 -1.02 4.48 -8.53
C ALA A 99 -1.80 5.66 -9.14
N ILE A 100 -1.11 6.72 -9.57
CA ILE A 100 -1.75 7.85 -10.25
C ILE A 100 -2.40 7.40 -11.56
N GLY A 101 -1.72 6.57 -12.35
CA GLY A 101 -2.26 6.03 -13.59
C GLY A 101 -3.55 5.23 -13.38
N ILE A 102 -3.57 4.36 -12.36
CA ILE A 102 -4.76 3.60 -11.98
C ILE A 102 -5.91 4.54 -11.59
N ILE A 103 -5.65 5.54 -10.74
CA ILE A 103 -6.68 6.50 -10.30
C ILE A 103 -7.26 7.27 -11.50
N VAL A 104 -6.39 7.80 -12.37
CA VAL A 104 -6.83 8.56 -13.55
C VAL A 104 -7.64 7.68 -14.50
N ALA A 105 -7.21 6.44 -14.71
CA ALA A 105 -7.91 5.53 -15.62
C ALA A 105 -9.25 5.05 -15.04
N GLU A 106 -9.36 4.83 -13.72
CA GLU A 106 -10.64 4.54 -13.06
C GLU A 106 -11.60 5.72 -13.16
N LEU A 107 -11.12 6.97 -13.01
CA LEU A 107 -11.94 8.17 -13.15
C LEU A 107 -12.39 8.38 -14.60
N ALA A 108 -11.52 8.15 -15.58
CA ALA A 108 -11.82 8.37 -16.99
C ALA A 108 -12.76 7.30 -17.58
N THR A 109 -12.61 6.04 -17.16
CA THR A 109 -13.36 4.90 -17.74
C THR A 109 -14.53 4.45 -16.87
N GLY A 110 -14.53 4.78 -15.58
CA GLY A 110 -15.50 4.29 -14.61
C GLY A 110 -15.39 2.79 -14.29
N LYS A 111 -14.37 2.10 -14.82
CA LYS A 111 -14.07 0.68 -14.62
C LYS A 111 -12.94 0.52 -13.62
N ASP A 112 -12.92 -0.60 -12.88
CA ASP A 112 -11.82 -0.89 -11.97
C ASP A 112 -10.50 -1.18 -12.72
N ALA A 113 -9.38 -1.17 -11.97
CA ALA A 113 -8.04 -1.34 -12.52
C ALA A 113 -7.85 -2.58 -13.44
N VAL A 114 -8.56 -3.68 -13.18
CA VAL A 114 -8.39 -4.94 -13.93
C VAL A 114 -9.37 -5.01 -15.11
N GLN A 115 -10.59 -4.52 -14.92
CA GLN A 115 -11.65 -4.46 -15.92
C GLN A 115 -11.31 -3.51 -17.09
N GLN A 116 -10.29 -2.66 -16.94
CA GLN A 116 -9.72 -1.88 -18.03
C GLN A 116 -8.88 -2.70 -19.00
N LEU A 117 -8.37 -3.86 -18.57
CA LEU A 117 -7.49 -4.72 -19.37
C LEU A 117 -8.26 -5.67 -20.31
N GLY A 118 -9.59 -5.76 -20.18
CA GLY A 118 -10.46 -6.61 -21.00
C GLY A 118 -11.44 -7.40 -20.17
#